data_AF-A0A2V8KJ16-F1
#
_entry.id   AF-A0A2V8KJ16-F1
#
_cell.length_a   1.000
_cell.length_b   1.000
_cell.length_c   1.000
_cell.angle_alpha   90.00
_cell.angle_beta   90.00
_cell.angle_gamma   90.00
#
_symmetry.space_group_name_H-M   'P 1'
#
loop_
_entity.id
_entity.type
_entity.pdbx_description
1 polymer ?
#
loop_
_entity_poly.entity_id
_entity_poly.type
_entity_poly.pdbx_seq_one_letter_code
_entity_poly.pdbx_strand_id
1 'polypeptide(L)'
;MTCATGMVDVQRFHLLAVGKDRDSFTLRDEGLVGMTPGSVSSLTAETHNIHGLKARSFSQIIDIFTPPYDSGRIKDSRWFRVTPSGTKSNEVTATLL
;
A
#
# COMPACT_ATOMS: atom_id res chain seq x y z
N MET A 1 -2.76 -6.32 -9.56
CA MET A 1 -1.35 -6.02 -9.84
C MET A 1 -0.55 -7.27 -10.23
N THR A 2 0.19 -7.20 -11.33
CA THR A 2 1.07 -8.26 -11.84
C THR A 2 2.47 -7.71 -12.11
N CYS A 3 3.52 -8.44 -11.70
CA CYS A 3 4.89 -8.11 -12.07
C CYS A 3 5.22 -8.77 -13.42
N ALA A 4 5.48 -7.97 -14.45
CA ALA A 4 5.78 -8.47 -15.79
C ALA A 4 7.27 -8.71 -16.00
N THR A 5 8.11 -7.83 -15.45
CA THR A 5 9.58 -7.90 -15.54
C THR A 5 10.22 -7.35 -14.27
N GLY A 6 11.46 -7.74 -13.98
CA GLY A 6 12.23 -7.22 -12.84
C GLY A 6 11.83 -7.82 -11.49
N MET A 7 11.99 -7.03 -10.43
CA MET A 7 11.66 -7.41 -9.05
C MET A 7 11.23 -6.19 -8.24
N VAL A 8 10.07 -6.31 -7.57
CA VAL A 8 9.48 -5.25 -6.75
C VAL A 8 9.11 -5.80 -5.38
N ASP A 9 9.51 -5.11 -4.32
CA ASP A 9 8.98 -5.36 -2.98
C ASP A 9 7.67 -4.60 -2.80
N VAL A 10 6.66 -5.29 -2.27
CA VAL A 10 5.34 -4.76 -1.92
C VAL A 10 5.19 -4.80 -0.41
N GLN A 11 5.16 -3.63 0.21
CA GLN A 11 4.85 -3.48 1.62
C GLN A 11 3.35 -3.27 1.77
N ARG A 12 2.66 -4.05 2.61
CA ARG A 12 1.20 -3.98 2.75
C ARG A 12 0.80 -3.50 4.13
N PHE A 13 -0.30 -2.76 4.19
CA PHE A 13 -0.84 -2.22 5.42
C PHE A 13 -2.35 -2.40 5.50
N HIS A 14 -2.83 -2.54 6.73
CA HIS A 14 -4.25 -2.56 7.06
C HIS A 14 -4.59 -1.41 8.00
N LEU A 15 -5.66 -0.67 7.71
CA LEU A 15 -6.10 0.43 8.55
C LEU A 15 -6.73 -0.09 9.84
N LEU A 16 -6.19 0.30 10.99
CA LEU A 16 -6.74 -0.05 12.31
C LEU A 16 -7.58 1.09 12.90
N ALA A 17 -7.09 2.34 12.80
CA ALA A 17 -7.76 3.49 13.39
C ALA A 17 -7.43 4.80 12.66
N VAL A 18 -8.36 5.74 12.75
CA VAL A 18 -8.20 7.14 12.31
C VAL A 18 -8.08 8.01 13.55
N GLY A 19 -7.03 8.84 13.59
CA GLY A 19 -6.80 9.80 14.66
C GLY A 19 -7.87 10.89 14.72
N LYS A 20 -7.97 11.56 15.87
CA LYS A 20 -8.97 12.62 16.10
C LYS A 20 -8.78 13.83 15.19
N ASP A 21 -7.54 14.11 14.81
CA ASP A 21 -7.15 15.17 13.88
C ASP A 21 -7.44 14.83 12.41
N ARG A 22 -7.79 13.56 12.11
CA ARG A 22 -8.00 13.02 10.75
C ARG A 22 -6.78 13.08 9.83
N ASP A 23 -5.62 13.46 10.37
CA ASP A 23 -4.35 13.54 9.65
C ASP A 23 -3.38 12.43 10.08
N SER A 24 -3.66 11.80 11.22
CA SER A 24 -2.93 10.63 11.73
C SER A 24 -3.77 9.35 11.63
N PHE A 25 -3.12 8.24 11.31
CA PHE A 25 -3.73 6.93 11.10
C PHE A 25 -2.87 5.86 11.77
N THR A 26 -3.50 4.88 12.40
CA THR A 26 -2.81 3.68 12.89
C THR A 26 -3.00 2.58 11.86
N LEU A 27 -1.90 2.06 11.33
CA LEU A 27 -1.91 0.94 10.40
C LEU A 27 -1.24 -0.27 11.05
N ARG A 28 -1.70 -1.45 10.68
CA ARG A 28 -0.96 -2.71 10.89
C ARG A 28 -0.07 -2.95 9.67
N ASP A 29 1.21 -3.14 9.90
CA ASP A 29 2.15 -3.66 8.90
C ASP A 29 1.88 -5.16 8.71
N GLU A 30 1.51 -5.55 7.49
CA GLU A 30 1.20 -6.94 7.12
C GLU A 30 2.38 -7.66 6.45
N GLY A 31 3.54 -7.00 6.41
CA GLY A 31 4.80 -7.52 5.92
C GLY A 31 5.11 -7.12 4.48
N LEU A 32 6.33 -7.52 4.10
CA LEU A 32 6.94 -7.28 2.80
C LEU A 32 6.83 -8.54 1.93
N VAL A 33 6.37 -8.38 0.69
CA VAL A 33 6.31 -9.46 -0.30
C VAL A 33 7.11 -9.08 -1.53
N GLY A 34 8.08 -9.91 -1.91
CA GLY A 34 8.80 -9.76 -3.18
C GLY A 34 7.97 -10.32 -4.34
N MET A 35 7.78 -9.52 -5.39
CA MET A 35 7.13 -9.92 -6.64
C MET A 35 8.15 -10.03 -7.77
N THR A 36 8.16 -11.20 -8.41
CA THR A 36 8.98 -11.56 -9.58
C THR A 36 8.09 -11.70 -10.83
N PRO A 37 8.65 -11.84 -12.04
CA PRO A 37 7.86 -11.97 -13.27
C PRO A 37 6.84 -13.11 -13.18
N GLY A 38 5.58 -12.83 -13.48
CA GLY A 38 4.46 -13.76 -13.35
C GLY A 38 3.78 -13.77 -11.97
N SER A 39 4.33 -13.08 -10.96
CA SER A 39 3.66 -12.89 -9.67
C SER A 39 2.40 -12.05 -9.84
N VAL A 40 1.29 -12.50 -9.24
CA VAL A 40 -0.01 -11.81 -9.26
C VAL A 40 -0.46 -11.50 -7.83
N SER A 41 -0.98 -10.30 -7.62
CA SER A 41 -1.56 -9.86 -6.35
C SER A 41 -2.89 -9.15 -6.58
N SER A 42 -3.89 -9.54 -5.79
CA SER A 42 -5.23 -8.93 -5.78
C SER A 42 -5.38 -8.03 -4.56
N LEU A 43 -5.89 -6.82 -4.80
CA LEU A 43 -6.17 -5.81 -3.79
C LEU A 43 -7.65 -5.44 -3.90
N THR A 44 -8.30 -5.22 -2.75
CA THR A 44 -9.71 -4.84 -2.67
C THR A 44 -9.84 -3.60 -1.79
N ALA A 45 -11.04 -3.01 -1.70
CA ALA A 45 -11.28 -1.89 -0.79
C ALA A 45 -10.97 -2.22 0.68
N GLU A 46 -11.08 -3.49 1.07
CA GLU A 46 -10.92 -3.98 2.44
C GLU A 46 -9.54 -4.63 2.68
N THR A 47 -8.85 -5.04 1.62
CA THR A 47 -7.65 -5.87 1.73
C THR A 47 -6.51 -5.31 0.90
N HIS A 48 -5.36 -5.06 1.55
CA HIS A 48 -4.12 -4.58 0.93
C HIS A 48 -4.25 -3.25 0.14
N ASN A 49 -5.34 -2.51 0.33
CA ASN A 49 -5.60 -1.24 -0.37
C ASN A 49 -4.56 -0.16 -0.07
N ILE A 50 -3.89 -0.27 1.09
CA ILE A 50 -2.78 0.60 1.50
C ILE A 50 -1.48 -0.18 1.32
N HIS A 51 -0.62 0.28 0.42
CA HIS A 51 0.63 -0.41 0.12
C HIS A 51 1.71 0.56 -0.39
N GLY A 52 2.96 0.13 -0.25
CA GLY A 52 4.13 0.78 -0.85
C GLY A 52 4.83 -0.16 -1.80
N LEU A 53 5.37 0.38 -2.90
CA LEU A 53 6.16 -0.37 -3.89
C LEU A 53 7.60 0.13 -3.89
N LYS A 54 8.55 -0.79 -3.83
CA LYS A 54 9.99 -0.49 -3.97
C LYS A 54 10.61 -1.41 -5.01
N ALA A 55 11.04 -0.84 -6.12
CA ALA A 55 11.78 -1.58 -7.15
C ALA A 55 13.17 -1.97 -6.64
N ARG A 56 13.54 -3.26 -6.77
CA ARG A 56 14.91 -3.76 -6.55
C ARG A 56 15.75 -3.72 -7.82
N SER A 57 15.10 -3.79 -8.97
CA SER A 57 15.69 -3.65 -10.30
C SER A 57 14.70 -2.94 -11.23
N PHE A 58 15.13 -2.56 -12.44
CA PHE A 58 14.21 -2.03 -13.44
C PHE A 58 13.06 -3.03 -13.66
N SER A 59 11.83 -2.58 -13.44
CA SER A 59 10.66 -3.46 -13.34
C SER A 59 9.47 -2.83 -14.05
N GLN A 60 8.59 -3.69 -14.56
CA GLN A 60 7.31 -3.28 -15.14
C GLN A 60 6.19 -3.95 -14.36
N ILE A 61 5.27 -3.14 -13.85
CA ILE A 61 4.07 -3.57 -13.16
C ILE A 61 2.87 -3.29 -14.05
N ILE A 62 2.00 -4.28 -14.20
CA ILE A 62 0.70 -4.15 -14.86
C ILE A 62 -0.35 -4.12 -13.76
N ASP A 63 -1.13 -3.05 -13.68
CA ASP A 63 -2.25 -2.99 -12.73
C ASP A 63 -3.58 -2.74 -13.43
N ILE A 64 -4.60 -3.44 -12.97
CA ILE A 64 -5.94 -3.45 -13.57
C ILE A 64 -6.91 -3.06 -12.46
N PHE A 65 -7.45 -1.84 -12.56
CA PHE A 65 -8.43 -1.32 -11.63
C PHE A 65 -9.84 -1.66 -12.07
N THR A 66 -10.61 -2.29 -11.18
CA THR A 66 -12.02 -2.63 -11.40
C THR A 66 -12.87 -2.16 -10.21
N PRO A 67 -13.66 -1.08 -10.34
CA PRO A 67 -13.75 -0.19 -11.50
C PRO A 67 -12.46 0.63 -11.70
N PRO A 68 -12.24 1.21 -12.90
CA PRO A 68 -11.15 2.16 -13.10
C PRO A 68 -11.29 3.36 -12.15
N TYR A 69 -10.19 4.09 -11.96
CA TYR A 69 -10.24 5.36 -11.25
C TYR A 69 -11.05 6.39 -12.05
N ASP A 70 -12.08 6.95 -11.44
CA ASP A 70 -12.75 8.15 -11.93
C ASP A 70 -12.13 9.41 -11.29
N SER A 71 -12.57 10.59 -11.73
CA SER A 71 -12.07 11.85 -11.19
C SER A 71 -12.32 12.02 -9.68
N GLY A 72 -13.34 11.38 -9.12
CA GLY A 72 -13.60 11.39 -7.68
C GLY A 72 -12.59 10.53 -6.95
N ARG A 73 -12.39 9.28 -7.38
CA ARG A 73 -11.45 8.35 -6.76
C ARG A 73 -9.99 8.82 -6.86
N ILE A 74 -9.63 9.54 -7.93
CA ILE A 74 -8.31 10.19 -8.04
C ILE A 74 -8.15 11.27 -6.98
N LYS A 75 -9.17 12.13 -6.79
CA LYS A 75 -9.15 13.19 -5.76
C LYS A 75 -9.12 12.61 -4.34
N ASP A 76 -9.74 11.45 -4.15
CA ASP A 76 -9.80 10.77 -2.86
C ASP A 76 -8.58 9.89 -2.58
N SER A 77 -7.67 9.74 -3.55
CA SER A 77 -6.41 9.00 -3.37
C SER A 77 -5.49 9.77 -2.44
N ARG A 78 -4.95 9.10 -1.43
CA ARG A 78 -4.14 9.70 -0.37
C ARG A 78 -2.76 9.07 -0.32
N TRP A 79 -1.77 9.91 -0.04
CA TRP A 79 -0.39 9.50 0.19
C TRP A 79 -0.07 9.65 1.66
N PHE A 80 0.73 8.72 2.18
CA PHE A 80 1.06 8.66 3.58
C PHE A 80 2.56 8.56 3.79
N ARG A 81 3.05 9.24 4.83
CA ARG A 81 4.35 8.96 5.43
C ARG A 81 4.15 7.97 6.56
N VAL A 82 4.84 6.82 6.49
CA VAL A 82 4.76 5.77 7.52
C VAL A 82 5.96 5.89 8.46
N THR A 83 5.71 5.88 9.77
CA THR A 83 6.71 5.85 10.84
C THR A 83 6.47 4.64 11.76
N PRO A 84 7.52 3.91 12.17
CA PRO A 84 7.38 2.82 13.12
C PRO A 84 6.71 3.30 14.42
N SER A 85 5.71 2.58 14.94
CA SER A 85 5.21 2.89 16.28
C SER A 85 6.10 2.23 17.32
N GLY A 86 6.52 2.99 18.33
CA GLY A 86 7.40 2.48 19.38
C GLY A 86 6.74 1.53 20.38
N THR A 87 5.47 1.14 20.18
CA THR A 87 4.61 0.54 21.22
C THR A 87 4.16 -0.89 20.93
N LYS A 88 4.08 -1.32 19.66
CA LYS A 88 3.70 -2.71 19.28
C LYS A 88 4.44 -3.15 18.02
N SER A 89 4.79 -4.45 17.94
CA SER A 89 5.75 -4.99 16.96
C SER A 89 5.32 -4.91 15.49
N ASN A 90 4.07 -4.58 15.18
CA ASN A 90 3.55 -4.47 13.82
C ASN A 90 2.55 -3.32 13.62
N GLU A 91 2.43 -2.38 14.58
CA GLU A 91 1.63 -1.17 14.38
C GLU A 91 2.55 -0.02 13.99
N VAL A 92 2.14 0.75 12.99
CA VAL A 92 2.84 1.93 12.48
C VAL A 92 1.89 3.12 12.46
N THR A 93 2.47 4.31 12.61
CA THR A 93 1.74 5.56 12.44
C THR A 93 1.89 5.99 10.99
N ALA A 94 0.78 6.35 10.34
CA ALA A 94 0.76 6.95 9.02
C ALA A 94 0.22 8.37 9.12
N THR A 95 0.91 9.34 8.53
CA THR A 95 0.46 10.73 8.43
C THR A 95 0.26 11.12 6.98
N LEU A 96 -0.80 11.90 6.70
CA LEU A 96 -1.06 12.40 5.35
C LEU A 96 0.08 13.28 4.84
N LEU A 97 0.36 13.16 3.54
CA LEU A 97 1.29 14.01 2.79
C LEU A 97 0.56 15.13 2.06
#